data_AF-A0A6P3IBN6-F1
#
_entry.id   AF-A0A6P3IBN6-F1
#
_cell.length_a   1.000
_cell.length_b   1.000
_cell.length_c   1.000
_cell.angle_alpha   90.00
_cell.angle_beta   90.00
_cell.angle_gamma   90.00
#
_symmetry.space_group_name_H-M   'P 1'
#
loop_
_entity.id
_entity.type
_entity.pdbx_description
1 polymer ?
#
loop_
_entity_poly.entity_id
_entity_poly.type
_entity_poly.pdbx_seq_one_letter_code
_entity_poly.pdbx_strand_id
1 'polypeptide(L)'
;MCELNVLPLALQITNIAGNIMSRTLMGGRSERNEFLLLHAFYENNYIVPDKQTFRKPQQKLGDEDEDIDGDTNKHKKGRKKAAYSGGLVLDPKVGFYDKFILLLDFNSLYPSIIQEFNICFTTVQRVASEAQKVVEDGEQEQIPELPDPSLGMGILPREIRKLVERRRQVKQLMKQQDLNPDLHLQYDIRQKALKLTANSMYGCLGFSYSRFYAKPLAALVTYKGREVNGITLPYLK
;
A
#
# COMPACT_ATOMS: atom_id res chain seq x y z
N MET A 1 -10.05 13.37 20.95
CA MET A 1 -10.63 13.46 19.58
C MET A 1 -10.16 14.71 18.84
N CYS A 2 -10.20 15.89 19.48
CA CYS A 2 -9.82 17.18 18.86
C CYS A 2 -8.31 17.32 18.58
N GLU A 3 -7.44 16.95 19.52
CA GLU A 3 -5.98 17.08 19.34
C GLU A 3 -5.42 16.25 18.18
N LEU A 4 -6.00 15.06 17.98
CA LEU A 4 -5.59 14.14 16.90
C LEU A 4 -6.20 14.51 15.53
N ASN A 5 -7.07 15.52 15.46
CA ASN A 5 -7.76 15.93 14.24
C ASN A 5 -8.42 14.76 13.49
N VAL A 6 -9.04 13.83 14.22
CA VAL A 6 -9.59 12.57 13.67
C VAL A 6 -10.70 12.84 12.67
N LEU A 7 -11.66 13.73 13.00
CA LEU A 7 -12.81 13.99 12.12
C LEU A 7 -12.40 14.67 10.81
N PRO A 8 -11.61 15.77 10.81
CA PRO A 8 -11.15 16.38 9.56
C PRO A 8 -10.31 15.41 8.72
N LEU A 9 -9.44 14.62 9.35
CA LEU A 9 -8.62 13.64 8.62
C LEU A 9 -9.48 12.53 8.02
N ALA A 10 -10.43 11.99 8.77
CA ALA A 10 -11.35 10.96 8.29
C ALA A 10 -12.19 11.48 7.12
N LEU A 11 -12.67 12.72 7.19
CA LEU A 11 -13.40 13.35 6.09
C LEU A 11 -12.53 13.45 4.83
N GLN A 12 -11.29 13.95 4.94
CA GLN A 12 -10.37 14.05 3.80
C GLN A 12 -10.06 12.67 3.19
N ILE A 13 -9.78 11.66 4.02
CA ILE A 13 -9.54 10.29 3.56
C ILE A 13 -10.77 9.75 2.82
N THR A 14 -11.97 9.98 3.37
CA THR A 14 -13.23 9.51 2.77
C THR A 14 -13.49 10.18 1.43
N ASN A 15 -13.29 11.49 1.32
CA ASN A 15 -13.43 12.22 0.06
C ASN A 15 -12.42 11.78 -1.00
N ILE A 16 -11.21 11.38 -0.59
CA ILE A 16 -10.20 10.86 -1.51
C ILE A 16 -10.56 9.45 -1.97
N ALA A 17 -10.97 8.57 -1.06
CA ALA A 17 -11.24 7.16 -1.35
C ALA A 17 -12.63 6.91 -1.96
N GLY A 18 -13.60 7.80 -1.73
CA GLY A 18 -14.98 7.64 -2.18
C GLY A 18 -15.75 6.54 -1.44
N ASN A 19 -15.36 6.22 -0.19
CA ASN A 19 -16.06 5.23 0.65
C ASN A 19 -17.01 5.93 1.66
N ILE A 20 -17.57 5.17 2.60
CA ILE A 20 -18.46 5.71 3.64
C ILE A 20 -17.65 6.21 4.85
N MET A 21 -17.92 7.42 5.34
CA MET A 21 -17.15 8.02 6.44
C MET A 21 -17.21 7.21 7.74
N SER A 22 -18.36 6.60 8.06
CA SER A 22 -18.48 5.71 9.23
C SER A 22 -17.51 4.53 9.15
N ARG A 23 -17.34 3.93 7.96
CA ARG A 23 -16.33 2.88 7.70
C ARG A 23 -14.91 3.41 7.80
N THR A 24 -14.66 4.64 7.35
CA THR A 24 -13.36 5.29 7.55
C THR A 24 -13.03 5.41 9.04
N LEU A 25 -14.00 5.81 9.87
CA LEU A 25 -13.81 5.96 11.33
C LEU A 25 -13.60 4.61 12.04
N MET A 26 -14.25 3.54 11.60
CA MET A 26 -14.09 2.18 12.16
C MET A 26 -12.69 1.58 11.94
N GLY A 27 -11.90 2.16 11.02
CA GLY A 27 -10.57 1.66 10.69
C GLY A 27 -10.62 0.54 9.66
N GLY A 28 -9.88 0.71 8.57
CA GLY A 28 -9.90 -0.24 7.45
C GLY A 28 -9.24 0.34 6.21
N ARG A 29 -7.91 0.26 6.13
CA ARG A 29 -7.16 0.82 4.99
C ARG A 29 -7.51 0.10 3.67
N SER A 30 -7.74 -1.21 3.75
CA SER A 30 -8.06 -2.02 2.57
C SER A 30 -9.40 -1.65 1.94
N GLU A 31 -10.43 -1.39 2.75
CA GLU A 31 -11.76 -1.01 2.24
C GLU A 31 -11.69 0.35 1.52
N ARG A 32 -10.93 1.31 2.06
CA ARG A 32 -10.75 2.63 1.42
C ARG A 32 -10.11 2.51 0.03
N ASN A 33 -9.05 1.71 -0.09
CA ASN A 33 -8.40 1.48 -1.39
C ASN A 33 -9.28 0.64 -2.33
N GLU A 34 -10.08 -0.29 -1.80
CA GLU A 34 -11.08 -1.01 -2.60
C GLU A 34 -12.05 -0.04 -3.26
N PHE A 35 -12.68 0.87 -2.50
CA PHE A 35 -13.59 1.88 -3.06
C PHE A 35 -12.90 2.80 -4.08
N LEU A 36 -11.68 3.25 -3.78
CA LEU A 36 -10.91 4.09 -4.70
C LEU A 36 -10.69 3.40 -6.05
N LEU A 37 -10.31 2.11 -6.02
CA LEU A 37 -10.13 1.33 -7.24
C LEU A 37 -11.46 1.03 -7.93
N LEU A 38 -12.54 0.74 -7.18
CA LEU A 38 -13.87 0.55 -7.76
C LEU A 38 -14.31 1.76 -8.56
N HIS A 39 -14.20 2.97 -8.00
CA HIS A 39 -14.50 4.22 -8.70
C HIS A 39 -13.64 4.35 -9.96
N ALA A 40 -12.33 4.17 -9.83
CA ALA A 40 -11.39 4.31 -10.95
C ALA A 40 -11.65 3.31 -12.09
N PHE A 41 -11.94 2.05 -11.78
CA PHE A 41 -12.26 1.04 -12.79
C PHE A 41 -13.63 1.28 -13.43
N TYR A 42 -14.63 1.69 -12.64
CA TYR A 42 -15.97 1.99 -13.13
C TYR A 42 -15.97 3.20 -14.08
N GLU A 43 -15.27 4.29 -13.73
CA GLU A 43 -15.07 5.48 -14.58
C GLU A 43 -14.36 5.16 -15.92
N ASN A 44 -13.66 4.03 -16.00
CA ASN A 44 -12.94 3.59 -17.19
C ASN A 44 -13.60 2.39 -17.88
N ASN A 45 -14.87 2.11 -17.57
CA ASN A 45 -15.68 1.05 -18.18
C ASN A 45 -15.10 -0.37 -18.02
N TYR A 46 -14.44 -0.65 -16.90
CA TYR A 46 -13.98 -2.00 -16.56
C TYR A 46 -14.99 -2.76 -15.72
N ILE A 47 -15.08 -4.07 -15.96
CA ILE A 47 -15.72 -4.99 -15.03
C ILE A 47 -14.78 -5.19 -13.83
N VAL A 48 -15.32 -5.00 -12.64
CA VAL A 48 -14.57 -5.16 -11.38
C VAL A 48 -14.74 -6.58 -10.83
N PRO A 49 -13.74 -7.14 -10.13
CA PRO A 49 -13.86 -8.47 -9.51
C PRO A 49 -15.04 -8.51 -8.53
N ASP A 50 -15.69 -9.65 -8.37
CA ASP A 50 -16.74 -9.80 -7.35
C ASP A 50 -16.19 -9.77 -5.93
N LYS A 51 -17.02 -9.36 -4.96
CA LYS A 51 -16.62 -9.35 -3.56
C LYS A 51 -16.61 -10.78 -3.01
N GLN A 52 -15.42 -11.28 -2.69
CA GLN A 52 -15.27 -12.62 -2.14
C GLN A 52 -15.79 -12.69 -0.69
N THR A 53 -16.68 -13.65 -0.42
CA THR A 53 -17.15 -13.99 0.92
C THR A 53 -16.23 -15.02 1.56
N PHE A 54 -15.22 -14.56 2.30
CA PHE A 54 -14.41 -15.44 3.12
C PHE A 54 -15.26 -15.95 4.30
N ARG A 55 -15.74 -17.20 4.22
CA ARG A 55 -16.38 -17.85 5.37
C ARG A 55 -15.35 -17.92 6.50
N LYS A 56 -15.57 -17.16 7.57
CA LYS A 56 -14.87 -17.41 8.83
C LYS A 56 -15.20 -18.84 9.26
N PRO A 57 -14.23 -19.68 9.68
CA PRO A 57 -14.55 -20.87 10.43
C PRO A 57 -15.39 -20.42 11.64
N GLN A 58 -16.56 -21.02 11.78
CA GLN A 58 -17.52 -20.75 12.85
C GLN A 58 -16.79 -20.93 14.19
N GLN A 59 -16.52 -19.85 14.91
CA GLN A 59 -16.24 -19.97 16.34
C GLN A 59 -17.54 -20.48 16.96
N LYS A 60 -17.54 -21.74 17.43
CA LYS A 60 -18.63 -22.26 18.25
C LYS A 60 -18.78 -21.32 19.46
N LEU A 61 -19.96 -20.73 19.60
CA LEU A 61 -20.46 -20.14 20.84
C LEU A 61 -20.91 -21.27 21.77
N GLY A 62 -20.66 -21.12 23.07
CA GLY A 62 -20.95 -22.04 24.18
C GLY A 62 -19.68 -22.24 25.00
N ASP A 63 -19.53 -21.81 26.26
CA ASP A 63 -20.49 -21.39 27.28
C ASP A 63 -19.89 -20.22 28.08
N GLU A 64 -20.77 -19.42 28.69
CA GLU A 64 -20.44 -18.44 29.73
C GLU A 64 -20.37 -19.12 31.10
N ASP A 65 -19.49 -18.58 31.95
CA ASP A 65 -19.44 -18.59 33.42
C ASP A 65 -18.39 -19.45 34.17
N GLU A 66 -17.84 -18.76 35.18
CA GLU A 66 -17.04 -19.15 36.36
C GLU A 66 -15.49 -19.08 36.31
N ASP A 67 -15.01 -17.91 36.75
CA ASP A 67 -14.04 -17.65 37.84
C ASP A 67 -12.71 -18.44 38.02
N ILE A 68 -11.65 -17.61 38.11
CA ILE A 68 -10.50 -17.66 39.03
C ILE A 68 -9.41 -18.77 38.87
N ASP A 69 -8.21 -18.24 38.60
CA ASP A 69 -6.86 -18.73 38.91
C ASP A 69 -6.12 -19.66 37.93
N GLY A 70 -4.79 -19.47 37.89
CA GLY A 70 -3.84 -20.48 37.44
C GLY A 70 -3.38 -20.43 35.97
N ASP A 71 -2.29 -19.71 35.74
CA ASP A 71 -1.17 -20.04 34.84
C ASP A 71 -1.36 -21.14 33.76
N THR A 72 -1.29 -20.74 32.47
CA THR A 72 -0.26 -21.19 31.50
C THR A 72 -0.71 -20.96 30.03
N ASN A 73 0.11 -20.22 29.29
CA ASN A 73 0.32 -20.30 27.83
C ASN A 73 -0.91 -20.37 26.88
N LYS A 74 -1.58 -19.24 26.63
CA LYS A 74 -2.39 -19.06 25.41
C LYS A 74 -1.54 -18.51 24.25
N HIS A 75 -1.30 -19.40 23.29
CA HIS A 75 -0.66 -19.20 21.99
C HIS A 75 -0.85 -17.79 21.38
N LYS A 76 0.28 -17.07 21.23
CA LYS A 76 0.40 -15.96 20.28
C LYS A 76 0.00 -16.46 18.89
N LYS A 77 -1.13 -15.99 18.35
CA LYS A 77 -1.47 -16.12 16.92
C LYS A 77 -0.33 -15.49 16.12
N GLY A 78 0.60 -16.32 15.66
CA GLY A 78 1.76 -15.89 14.88
C GLY A 78 1.32 -15.17 13.61
N ARG A 79 1.99 -14.07 13.29
CA ARG A 79 1.84 -13.38 12.00
C ARG A 79 2.12 -14.39 10.90
N LYS A 80 1.18 -14.57 9.95
CA LYS A 80 1.35 -15.49 8.81
C LYS A 80 2.70 -15.21 8.11
N LYS A 81 3.39 -16.28 7.67
CA LYS A 81 4.65 -16.20 6.90
C LYS A 81 4.45 -15.29 5.67
N ALA A 82 5.47 -14.53 5.31
CA ALA A 82 5.40 -13.63 4.15
C ALA A 82 5.16 -14.44 2.87
N ALA A 83 4.19 -14.00 2.06
CA ALA A 83 3.80 -14.70 0.83
C ALA A 83 4.68 -14.33 -0.38
N TYR A 84 5.50 -13.28 -0.26
CA TYR A 84 6.41 -12.77 -1.27
C TYR A 84 7.58 -12.02 -0.62
N SER A 85 8.64 -11.82 -1.38
CA SER A 85 9.87 -11.14 -0.93
C SER A 85 9.66 -9.65 -0.67
N GLY A 86 10.12 -9.17 0.49
CA GLY A 86 9.97 -7.78 0.94
C GLY A 86 11.05 -6.81 0.40
N GLY A 87 11.23 -5.69 1.11
CA GLY A 87 12.29 -4.71 0.82
C GLY A 87 13.69 -5.23 1.20
N LEU A 88 14.72 -4.62 0.60
CA LEU A 88 16.12 -4.87 0.95
C LEU A 88 16.48 -4.07 2.20
N VAL A 89 17.06 -4.74 3.20
CA VAL A 89 17.68 -4.12 4.36
C VAL A 89 19.16 -4.44 4.28
N LEU A 90 20.01 -3.42 4.36
CA LEU A 90 21.46 -3.60 4.34
C LEU A 90 21.95 -3.96 5.72
N ASP A 91 23.00 -4.76 5.78
CA ASP A 91 23.67 -5.04 7.04
C ASP A 91 24.26 -3.73 7.61
N PRO A 92 23.86 -3.35 8.83
CA PRO A 92 24.32 -2.11 9.43
C PRO A 92 25.80 -2.24 9.79
N LYS A 93 26.57 -1.18 9.54
CA LYS A 93 27.89 -1.03 10.15
C LYS A 93 27.67 -0.56 11.59
N VAL A 94 27.78 -1.47 12.56
CA VAL A 94 27.55 -1.15 13.97
C VAL A 94 28.75 -0.39 14.51
N GLY A 95 28.51 0.73 15.18
CA GLY A 95 29.56 1.53 15.79
C GLY A 95 29.07 2.88 16.27
N PHE A 96 29.94 3.57 16.98
CA PHE A 96 29.79 4.99 17.27
C PHE A 96 30.35 5.82 16.11
N TYR A 97 29.66 6.89 15.74
CA TYR A 97 30.04 7.77 14.64
C TYR A 97 30.24 9.19 15.16
N ASP A 98 31.47 9.70 15.02
CA ASP A 98 31.89 11.05 15.42
C ASP A 98 31.80 12.08 14.26
N LYS A 99 31.56 11.60 13.03
CA LYS A 99 31.42 12.41 11.81
C LYS A 99 29.95 12.54 11.40
N PHE A 100 29.66 13.55 10.56
CA PHE A 100 28.32 13.74 10.00
C PHE A 100 27.88 12.53 9.17
N ILE A 101 26.63 12.09 9.41
CA ILE A 101 25.97 11.03 8.65
C ILE A 101 24.98 11.68 7.69
N LEU A 102 25.13 11.40 6.39
CA LEU A 102 24.17 11.80 5.38
C LEU A 102 23.13 10.69 5.17
N LEU A 103 21.85 11.02 5.38
CA LEU A 103 20.73 10.13 5.11
C LEU A 103 20.04 10.54 3.80
N LEU A 104 20.06 9.64 2.83
CA LEU A 104 19.36 9.78 1.56
C LEU A 104 18.18 8.80 1.53
N ASP A 105 17.00 9.27 1.11
CA ASP A 105 15.78 8.46 1.01
C ASP A 105 14.99 8.82 -0.26
N PHE A 106 14.33 7.82 -0.84
CA PHE A 106 13.45 8.01 -1.98
C PHE A 106 12.07 8.51 -1.51
N ASN A 107 11.63 9.63 -2.06
CA ASN A 107 10.27 10.13 -1.80
C ASN A 107 9.22 9.15 -2.36
N SER A 108 8.54 8.42 -1.45
CA SER A 108 7.46 7.50 -1.80
C SER A 108 7.89 6.43 -2.83
N LEU A 109 8.94 5.66 -2.50
CA LEU A 109 9.55 4.64 -3.37
C LEU A 109 8.54 3.78 -4.15
N TYR A 110 7.63 3.06 -3.47
CA TYR A 110 6.71 2.14 -4.16
C TYR A 110 5.67 2.84 -5.06
N PRO A 111 4.99 3.92 -4.62
CA PRO A 111 4.20 4.74 -5.53
C PRO A 111 4.97 5.22 -6.78
N SER A 112 6.23 5.60 -6.61
CA SER A 112 7.08 6.04 -7.73
C SER A 112 7.43 4.89 -8.68
N ILE A 113 7.80 3.71 -8.16
CA ILE A 113 8.06 2.50 -8.95
C ILE A 113 6.82 2.09 -9.77
N ILE A 114 5.63 2.14 -9.16
CA ILE A 114 4.39 1.79 -9.86
C ILE A 114 4.16 2.73 -11.06
N GLN A 115 4.43 4.03 -10.90
CA GLN A 115 4.31 5.02 -11.98
C GLN A 115 5.38 4.85 -13.05
N GLU A 116 6.65 4.73 -12.63
CA GLU A 116 7.82 4.67 -13.52
C GLU A 116 7.76 3.47 -14.46
N PHE A 117 7.41 2.30 -13.93
CA PHE A 117 7.36 1.06 -14.70
C PHE A 117 5.96 0.67 -15.16
N ASN A 118 5.00 1.61 -15.11
CA ASN A 118 3.61 1.43 -15.53
C ASN A 118 2.96 0.13 -14.97
N ILE A 119 3.18 -0.18 -13.69
CA ILE A 119 2.71 -1.44 -13.07
C ILE A 119 1.21 -1.34 -12.77
N CYS A 120 0.40 -2.10 -13.49
CA CYS A 120 -1.06 -2.09 -13.33
C CYS A 120 -1.66 -3.47 -13.60
N PHE A 121 -2.88 -3.68 -13.12
CA PHE A 121 -3.74 -4.82 -13.47
C PHE A 121 -3.98 -4.97 -14.98
N THR A 122 -3.88 -3.86 -15.72
CA THR A 122 -4.19 -3.73 -17.16
C THR A 122 -2.95 -3.78 -18.05
N THR A 123 -1.74 -3.70 -17.48
CA THR A 123 -0.48 -3.57 -18.24
C THR A 123 0.44 -4.76 -18.04
N VAL A 124 0.47 -5.33 -16.84
CA VAL A 124 1.29 -6.50 -16.51
C VAL A 124 0.46 -7.77 -16.68
N GLN A 125 0.95 -8.69 -17.49
CA GLN A 125 0.36 -10.03 -17.62
C GLN A 125 0.70 -10.86 -16.37
N ARG A 126 -0.33 -11.47 -15.77
CA ARG A 126 -0.27 -12.07 -14.42
C ARG A 126 -0.42 -13.59 -14.40
N VAL A 127 -0.78 -14.19 -15.54
CA VAL A 127 -1.13 -15.60 -15.60
C VAL A 127 0.03 -16.39 -16.15
N ALA A 128 0.40 -17.45 -15.43
CA ALA A 128 1.07 -18.61 -15.99
C ALA A 128 0.23 -19.08 -17.18
N SER A 129 0.75 -18.95 -18.39
CA SER A 129 0.25 -19.68 -19.55
C SER A 129 -0.04 -21.13 -19.10
N GLU A 130 -1.21 -21.68 -19.45
CA GLU A 130 -1.65 -23.02 -19.04
C GLU A 130 -0.64 -24.14 -19.33
N ALA A 131 0.40 -23.86 -20.13
CA ALA A 131 1.61 -24.64 -20.34
C ALA A 131 2.56 -24.78 -19.11
N GLN A 132 2.36 -24.06 -18.00
CA GLN A 132 3.30 -24.02 -16.86
C GLN A 132 2.81 -24.72 -15.58
N LYS A 133 1.78 -25.57 -15.66
CA LYS A 133 1.39 -26.47 -14.56
C LYS A 133 2.42 -27.59 -14.25
N VAL A 134 3.55 -27.63 -14.95
CA VAL A 134 4.53 -28.74 -14.88
C VAL A 134 5.68 -28.49 -13.89
N VAL A 135 5.83 -27.30 -13.29
CA VAL A 135 6.89 -27.06 -12.30
C VAL A 135 6.31 -27.04 -10.88
N GLU A 136 5.59 -28.09 -10.52
CA GLU A 136 5.44 -28.53 -9.13
C GLU A 136 6.74 -29.25 -8.72
N ASP A 137 7.82 -28.50 -8.43
CA ASP A 137 8.86 -28.95 -7.47
C ASP A 137 9.90 -27.87 -7.11
N GLY A 138 9.48 -26.61 -7.00
CA GLY A 138 10.35 -25.56 -6.49
C GLY A 138 9.59 -24.27 -6.25
N GLU A 139 9.60 -23.78 -5.01
CA GLU A 139 8.97 -22.53 -4.55
C GLU A 139 9.66 -21.27 -5.15
N GLN A 140 9.92 -21.22 -6.46
CA GLN A 140 10.45 -20.01 -7.09
C GLN A 140 9.31 -19.05 -7.37
N GLU A 141 9.33 -17.92 -6.65
CA GLU A 141 8.46 -16.79 -6.86
C GLU A 141 8.69 -16.21 -8.27
N GLN A 142 7.83 -16.58 -9.23
CA GLN A 142 7.90 -16.06 -10.60
C GLN A 142 7.44 -14.60 -10.61
N ILE A 143 8.40 -13.70 -10.81
CA ILE A 143 8.15 -12.26 -10.94
C ILE A 143 7.77 -11.98 -12.39
N PRO A 144 6.62 -11.31 -12.64
CA PRO A 144 6.20 -11.00 -14.01
C PRO A 144 7.13 -9.97 -14.65
N GLU A 145 7.22 -9.99 -15.98
CA GLU A 145 8.00 -9.03 -16.74
C GLU A 145 7.36 -7.63 -16.74
N LEU A 146 8.18 -6.61 -16.96
CA LEU A 146 7.71 -5.25 -17.12
C LEU A 146 6.89 -5.12 -18.42
N PRO A 147 5.86 -4.26 -18.44
CA PRO A 147 5.14 -3.97 -19.67
C PRO A 147 6.02 -3.20 -20.66
N ASP A 148 5.61 -3.22 -21.93
CA ASP A 148 6.23 -2.41 -22.98
C ASP A 148 6.16 -0.90 -22.61
N PRO A 149 7.29 -0.15 -22.64
CA PRO A 149 7.31 1.28 -22.35
C PRO A 149 6.42 2.14 -23.26
N SER A 150 6.08 1.65 -24.46
CA SER A 150 5.18 2.33 -25.40
C SER A 150 3.70 2.24 -25.00
N LEU A 151 3.36 1.35 -24.05
CA LEU A 151 1.99 1.17 -23.60
C LEU A 151 1.49 2.39 -22.81
N GLY A 152 0.25 2.80 -23.05
CA GLY A 152 -0.39 3.86 -22.30
C GLY A 152 -0.40 3.60 -20.78
N MET A 153 -0.35 4.67 -19.99
CA MET A 153 -0.35 4.57 -18.52
C MET A 153 -1.63 3.90 -18.02
N GLY A 154 -1.47 2.81 -17.26
CA GLY A 154 -2.58 2.05 -16.69
C GLY A 154 -3.35 2.81 -15.60
N ILE A 155 -4.48 2.22 -15.17
CA ILE A 155 -5.37 2.83 -14.17
C ILE A 155 -4.64 3.06 -12.84
N LEU A 156 -3.98 2.03 -12.29
CA LEU A 156 -3.30 2.12 -11.00
C LEU A 156 -2.22 3.22 -10.96
N PRO A 157 -1.24 3.27 -11.89
CA PRO A 157 -0.23 4.34 -11.89
C PRO A 157 -0.85 5.73 -12.11
N ARG A 158 -1.91 5.84 -12.92
CA ARG A 158 -2.61 7.11 -13.13
C ARG A 158 -3.32 7.61 -11.86
N GLU A 159 -3.97 6.73 -11.10
CA GLU A 159 -4.59 7.09 -9.82
C GLU A 159 -3.54 7.48 -8.77
N ILE A 160 -2.41 6.76 -8.70
CA ILE A 160 -1.29 7.17 -7.84
C ILE A 160 -0.77 8.55 -8.23
N ARG A 161 -0.58 8.80 -9.53
CA ARG A 161 -0.11 10.09 -10.05
C ARG A 161 -1.04 11.23 -9.64
N LYS A 162 -2.36 11.05 -9.78
CA LYS A 162 -3.36 12.03 -9.30
C LYS A 162 -3.19 12.34 -7.81
N LEU A 163 -2.99 11.32 -6.96
CA LEU A 163 -2.79 11.51 -5.51
C LEU A 163 -1.48 12.26 -5.21
N VAL A 164 -0.39 11.92 -5.89
CA VAL A 164 0.94 12.53 -5.71
C VAL A 164 0.94 13.98 -6.19
N GLU A 165 0.36 14.27 -7.35
CA GLU A 165 0.24 15.62 -7.91
C GLU A 165 -0.64 16.51 -7.05
N ARG A 166 -1.82 16.02 -6.62
CA ARG A 166 -2.68 16.75 -5.66
C ARG A 166 -1.95 17.03 -4.35
N ARG A 167 -1.12 16.10 -3.88
CA ARG A 167 -0.32 16.30 -2.66
C ARG A 167 0.73 17.38 -2.87
N ARG A 168 1.39 17.40 -4.02
CA ARG A 168 2.36 18.44 -4.40
C ARG A 168 1.70 19.82 -4.41
N GLN A 169 0.52 19.94 -5.02
CA GLN A 169 -0.26 21.18 -5.04
C GLN A 169 -0.60 21.66 -3.63
N VAL A 170 -1.11 20.78 -2.76
CA VAL A 170 -1.41 21.15 -1.36
C VAL A 170 -0.15 21.60 -0.62
N LYS A 171 0.99 20.91 -0.82
CA LYS A 171 2.27 21.34 -0.23
C LYS A 171 2.77 22.69 -0.77
N GLN A 172 2.41 23.07 -2.00
CA GLN A 172 2.73 24.39 -2.54
C GLN A 172 1.85 25.47 -1.89
N LEU A 173 0.56 25.21 -1.66
CA LEU A 173 -0.33 26.12 -0.95
C LEU A 173 0.16 26.38 0.48
N MET A 174 0.72 25.36 1.16
CA MET A 174 1.32 25.52 2.50
C MET A 174 2.56 26.43 2.53
N LYS A 175 3.18 26.74 1.39
CA LYS A 175 4.36 27.61 1.29
C LYS A 175 4.02 29.07 1.02
N GLN A 176 2.75 29.42 0.85
CA GLN A 176 2.34 30.80 0.63
C GLN A 176 2.71 31.67 1.84
N GLN A 177 3.14 32.90 1.57
CA GLN A 177 3.38 33.90 2.61
C GLN A 177 2.03 34.32 3.23
N ASP A 178 2.05 34.67 4.52
CA ASP A 178 0.87 35.12 5.30
C ASP A 178 -0.31 34.13 5.33
N LEU A 179 -0.02 32.82 5.34
CA LEU A 179 -1.05 31.80 5.41
C LEU A 179 -1.69 31.72 6.80
N ASN A 180 -3.02 31.78 6.86
CA ASN A 180 -3.78 31.60 8.10
C ASN A 180 -3.40 30.27 8.80
N PRO A 181 -3.08 30.26 10.11
CA PRO A 181 -2.76 29.04 10.87
C PRO A 181 -3.79 27.91 10.73
N ASP A 182 -5.08 28.23 10.74
CA ASP A 182 -6.16 27.24 10.60
C ASP A 182 -6.15 26.60 9.21
N LEU A 183 -5.89 27.41 8.18
CA LEU A 183 -5.81 26.94 6.80
C LEU A 183 -4.55 26.10 6.58
N HIS A 184 -3.43 26.48 7.21
CA HIS A 184 -2.22 25.66 7.21
C HIS A 184 -2.47 24.29 7.85
N LEU A 185 -3.20 24.24 8.97
CA LEU A 185 -3.60 22.97 9.61
C LEU A 185 -4.47 22.12 8.68
N GLN A 186 -5.47 22.72 8.01
CA GLN A 186 -6.31 22.01 7.04
C GLN A 186 -5.51 21.43 5.87
N TYR A 187 -4.55 22.19 5.33
CA TYR A 187 -3.66 21.71 4.27
C TYR A 187 -2.72 20.60 4.74
N ASP A 188 -2.20 20.69 5.98
CA ASP A 188 -1.39 19.63 6.54
C ASP A 188 -2.20 18.32 6.71
N ILE A 189 -3.43 18.41 7.19
CA ILE A 189 -4.35 17.26 7.28
C ILE A 189 -4.61 16.66 5.89
N ARG A 190 -4.86 17.52 4.88
CA ARG A 190 -5.11 17.07 3.51
C ARG A 190 -3.90 16.40 2.86
N GLN A 191 -2.69 16.95 3.02
CA GLN A 191 -1.48 16.31 2.47
C GLN A 191 -1.16 14.99 3.17
N LYS A 192 -1.44 14.89 4.48
CA LYS A 192 -1.34 13.63 5.25
C LYS A 192 -2.31 12.57 4.71
N ALA A 193 -3.57 12.95 4.46
CA ALA A 193 -4.56 12.05 3.88
C ALA A 193 -4.10 11.51 2.50
N LEU A 194 -3.64 12.39 1.61
CA LEU A 194 -3.13 12.01 0.29
C LEU A 194 -1.91 11.07 0.39
N LYS A 195 -0.95 11.36 1.29
CA LYS A 195 0.22 10.51 1.54
C LYS A 195 -0.20 9.12 2.03
N LEU A 196 -1.11 9.07 2.99
CA LEU A 196 -1.59 7.81 3.59
C LEU A 196 -2.28 6.94 2.54
N THR A 197 -3.17 7.51 1.74
CA THR A 197 -3.88 6.77 0.68
C THR A 197 -2.90 6.23 -0.34
N ALA A 198 -2.01 7.07 -0.90
CA ALA A 198 -1.04 6.66 -1.91
C ALA A 198 -0.10 5.54 -1.41
N ASN A 199 0.47 5.68 -0.21
CA ASN A 199 1.36 4.68 0.37
C ASN A 199 0.63 3.35 0.69
N SER A 200 -0.67 3.41 0.97
CA SER A 200 -1.47 2.23 1.29
C SER A 200 -1.89 1.41 0.06
N MET A 201 -1.86 1.99 -1.15
CA MET A 201 -2.28 1.33 -2.39
C MET A 201 -1.47 0.07 -2.68
N TYR A 202 -0.13 0.15 -2.58
CA TYR A 202 0.74 -1.02 -2.70
C TYR A 202 0.37 -2.14 -1.71
N GLY A 203 0.09 -1.78 -0.46
CA GLY A 203 -0.25 -2.75 0.59
C GLY A 203 -1.50 -3.57 0.26
N CYS A 204 -2.44 -3.01 -0.49
CA CYS A 204 -3.64 -3.70 -0.93
C CYS A 204 -3.39 -4.71 -2.06
N LEU A 205 -2.33 -4.56 -2.86
CA LEU A 205 -1.95 -5.54 -3.87
C LEU A 205 -1.47 -6.84 -3.22
N GLY A 206 -0.74 -6.74 -2.11
CA GLY A 206 -0.20 -7.88 -1.37
C GLY A 206 -1.12 -8.44 -0.28
N PHE A 207 -2.30 -7.85 -0.06
CA PHE A 207 -3.23 -8.30 0.97
C PHE A 207 -4.16 -9.39 0.43
N SER A 208 -4.05 -10.61 0.95
CA SER A 208 -4.76 -11.79 0.43
C SER A 208 -6.29 -11.69 0.47
N TYR A 209 -6.85 -10.87 1.36
CA TYR A 209 -8.30 -10.64 1.46
C TYR A 209 -8.75 -9.36 0.75
N SER A 210 -7.87 -8.71 -0.01
CA SER A 210 -8.21 -7.56 -0.84
C SER A 210 -9.06 -8.01 -2.03
N ARG A 211 -10.12 -7.28 -2.36
CA ARG A 211 -10.89 -7.49 -3.60
C ARG A 211 -10.02 -7.35 -4.86
N PHE A 212 -8.98 -6.52 -4.78
CA PHE A 212 -7.99 -6.30 -5.84
C PHE A 212 -6.65 -6.96 -5.50
N TYR A 213 -6.67 -8.15 -4.88
CA TYR A 213 -5.46 -8.89 -4.57
C TYR A 213 -4.68 -9.25 -5.86
N ALA A 214 -3.39 -8.92 -5.87
CA ALA A 214 -2.50 -9.16 -7.00
C ALA A 214 -1.06 -9.35 -6.51
N LYS A 215 -0.79 -10.52 -5.92
CA LYS A 215 0.56 -10.90 -5.45
C LYS A 215 1.67 -10.67 -6.49
N PRO A 216 1.51 -11.04 -7.77
CA PRO A 216 2.58 -10.83 -8.76
C PRO A 216 2.96 -9.36 -8.93
N LEU A 217 1.98 -8.44 -8.87
CA LEU A 217 2.24 -7.01 -8.94
C LEU A 217 2.96 -6.51 -7.68
N ALA A 218 2.56 -6.98 -6.51
CA ALA A 218 3.22 -6.62 -5.26
C ALA A 218 4.69 -7.10 -5.24
N ALA A 219 4.94 -8.33 -5.68
CA ALA A 219 6.29 -8.90 -5.81
C ALA A 219 7.15 -8.16 -6.84
N LEU A 220 6.57 -7.77 -7.99
CA LEU A 220 7.27 -6.96 -9.00
C LEU A 220 7.69 -5.59 -8.45
N VAL A 221 6.80 -4.92 -7.71
CA VAL A 221 7.11 -3.62 -7.07
C VAL A 221 8.26 -3.77 -6.07
N THR A 222 8.25 -4.79 -5.21
CA THR A 222 9.35 -4.99 -4.25
C THR A 222 10.64 -5.40 -4.95
N TYR A 223 10.57 -6.22 -6.00
CA TYR A 223 11.72 -6.60 -6.81
C TYR A 223 12.41 -5.37 -7.40
N LYS A 224 11.67 -4.49 -8.08
CA LYS A 224 12.21 -3.23 -8.59
C LYS A 224 12.72 -2.30 -7.50
N GLY A 225 12.10 -2.30 -6.31
CA GLY A 225 12.61 -1.56 -5.16
C GLY A 225 13.97 -2.04 -4.69
N ARG A 226 14.19 -3.37 -4.65
CA ARG A 226 15.50 -3.94 -4.32
C ARG A 226 16.54 -3.65 -5.40
N GLU A 227 16.15 -3.73 -6.68
CA GLU A 227 17.03 -3.41 -7.82
C GLU A 227 17.49 -1.95 -7.78
N VAL A 228 16.57 -0.99 -7.60
CA VAL A 228 16.90 0.44 -7.51
C VAL A 228 17.84 0.72 -6.34
N ASN A 229 17.56 0.15 -5.15
CA ASN A 229 18.45 0.29 -4.00
C ASN A 229 19.82 -0.35 -4.26
N GLY A 230 19.84 -1.54 -4.87
CA GLY A 230 21.06 -2.28 -5.21
C GLY A 230 21.95 -1.52 -6.21
N ILE A 231 21.34 -0.87 -7.21
CA ILE A 231 22.05 -0.04 -8.18
C ILE A 231 22.58 1.24 -7.54
N THR A 232 21.82 1.88 -6.65
CA THR A 232 22.20 3.17 -6.03
C THR A 232 23.41 3.01 -5.08
N LEU A 233 23.52 1.88 -4.40
CA LEU A 233 24.53 1.67 -3.35
C LEU A 233 25.99 1.76 -3.83
N PRO A 234 26.38 1.13 -4.96
CA PRO A 234 27.72 1.30 -5.53
C PRO A 234 28.11 2.74 -5.86
N TYR A 235 27.15 3.59 -6.26
CA TYR A 235 27.45 4.99 -6.61
C TYR A 235 27.64 5.91 -5.39
N LEU A 236 27.24 5.45 -4.19
CA LEU A 236 27.37 6.20 -2.94
C LEU A 236 28.55 5.74 -2.07
N LYS A 237 29.20 4.64 -2.43
CA LYS A 237 30.43 4.14 -1.78
C LYS A 237 31.66 4.73 -2.45
#